data_AF-A0A537SQ01-F1
#
_entry.id   AF-A0A537SQ01-F1
#
_cell.length_a   1.000
_cell.length_b   1.000
_cell.length_c   1.000
_cell.angle_alpha   90.00
_cell.angle_beta   90.00
_cell.angle_gamma   90.00
#
_symmetry.space_group_name_H-M   'P 1'
#
loop_
_entity.id
_entity.type
_entity.pdbx_description
1 polymer ?
#
loop_
_entity_poly.entity_id
_entity_poly.type
_entity_poly.pdbx_seq_one_letter_code
_entity_poly.pdbx_strand_id
1 'polypeptide(L)'
;SPVFTEYWRGAQNWVADVRPKRATFGDSVADRIAELGLTGAKVGIDGLAGPLDPDGWVPHSMYARLQARLPKVSLVNLDDMMEKLRTVKSAEEIAILEKAAALGDLMLQACRDTARPGVKECEVYARMMEVMLANGGEEPTLFLWAADAHPYPHPFRVPT
;
A
#
# COMPACT_ATOMS: atom_id res chain seq x y z
N SER A 1 -22.51 -10.22 -14.64
CA SER A 1 -21.36 -9.29 -14.82
C SER A 1 -20.14 -9.94 -14.22
N PRO A 2 -18.95 -9.95 -14.85
CA PRO A 2 -17.73 -10.57 -14.30
C PRO A 2 -17.14 -9.82 -13.08
N VAL A 3 -17.83 -8.80 -12.58
CA VAL A 3 -17.36 -7.97 -11.47
C VAL A 3 -18.06 -8.38 -10.18
N PHE A 4 -17.27 -8.90 -9.23
CA PHE A 4 -17.69 -9.40 -7.93
C PHE A 4 -17.99 -8.28 -6.93
N THR A 5 -18.91 -7.38 -7.26
CA THR A 5 -19.26 -6.26 -6.36
C THR A 5 -19.85 -6.74 -5.03
N GLU A 6 -20.54 -7.87 -5.02
CA GLU A 6 -21.09 -8.48 -3.79
C GLU A 6 -19.98 -8.95 -2.84
N TYR A 7 -18.92 -9.56 -3.36
CA TYR A 7 -17.75 -9.94 -2.55
C TYR A 7 -17.16 -8.71 -1.84
N TRP A 8 -16.92 -7.63 -2.58
CA TRP A 8 -16.35 -6.40 -2.02
C TRP A 8 -17.28 -5.68 -1.03
N ARG A 9 -18.61 -5.88 -1.13
CA ARG A 9 -19.55 -5.42 -0.09
C ARG A 9 -19.61 -6.36 1.11
N GLY A 10 -19.40 -7.66 0.92
CA GLY A 10 -19.37 -8.64 2.00
C GLY A 10 -18.08 -8.60 2.81
N ALA A 11 -16.97 -8.20 2.20
CA ALA A 11 -15.66 -8.13 2.85
C ALA A 11 -15.53 -6.97 3.86
N GLN A 12 -16.45 -6.00 3.83
CA GLN A 12 -16.33 -4.77 4.61
C GLN A 12 -17.65 -4.01 4.76
N ASN A 13 -17.79 -3.13 5.77
CA ASN A 13 -19.02 -2.37 6.05
C ASN A 13 -18.85 -0.82 6.08
N TRP A 14 -17.73 -0.28 5.62
CA TRP A 14 -17.34 1.14 5.70
C TRP A 14 -17.44 1.88 4.36
N VAL A 15 -17.53 1.15 3.24
CA VAL A 15 -17.76 1.68 1.89
C VAL A 15 -19.07 1.11 1.35
N ALA A 16 -20.12 1.93 1.38
CA ALA A 16 -21.45 1.55 0.89
C ALA A 16 -21.59 1.63 -0.64
N ASP A 17 -20.79 2.47 -1.31
CA ASP A 17 -20.89 2.71 -2.75
C ASP A 17 -19.81 1.96 -3.54
N VAL A 18 -19.97 0.64 -3.68
CA VAL A 18 -19.06 -0.21 -4.45
C VAL A 18 -19.52 -0.33 -5.89
N ARG A 19 -18.64 0.02 -6.85
CA ARG A 19 -18.97 0.05 -8.27
C ARG A 19 -17.91 -0.65 -9.13
N PRO A 20 -18.31 -1.27 -10.25
CA PRO A 20 -17.35 -1.76 -11.24
C PRO A 20 -16.67 -0.59 -11.96
N LYS A 21 -15.38 -0.75 -12.30
CA LYS A 21 -14.69 0.16 -13.22
C LYS A 21 -15.42 0.19 -14.57
N ARG A 22 -15.68 1.38 -15.10
CA ARG A 22 -16.19 1.61 -16.46
C ARG A 22 -15.10 2.24 -17.32
N ALA A 23 -14.84 1.66 -18.50
CA ALA A 23 -13.75 2.07 -19.39
C ALA A 23 -12.39 2.15 -18.64
N THR A 24 -11.89 3.36 -18.38
CA THR A 24 -10.67 3.57 -17.60
C THR A 24 -10.98 3.95 -16.15
N PHE A 25 -9.98 3.84 -15.27
CA PHE A 25 -10.12 4.31 -13.90
C PHE A 25 -10.40 5.82 -13.84
N GLY A 26 -9.74 6.61 -14.70
CA GLY A 26 -9.99 8.05 -14.83
C GLY A 26 -11.43 8.39 -15.24
N ASP A 27 -12.06 7.59 -16.12
CA ASP A 27 -13.48 7.79 -16.49
C ASP A 27 -14.40 7.54 -15.30
N SER A 28 -14.14 6.44 -14.56
CA SER A 28 -14.94 6.08 -13.39
C SER A 28 -14.88 7.15 -12.29
N VAL A 29 -13.69 7.72 -12.06
CA VAL A 29 -13.50 8.83 -11.11
C VAL A 29 -14.14 10.11 -11.63
N ALA A 30 -13.98 10.44 -12.91
CA ALA A 30 -14.56 11.66 -13.50
C ALA A 30 -16.08 11.66 -13.45
N ASP A 31 -16.70 10.53 -13.81
CA ASP A 31 -18.15 10.36 -13.75
C ASP A 31 -18.64 10.50 -12.31
N ARG A 32 -17.91 9.94 -11.32
CA ARG A 32 -18.30 10.08 -9.92
C ARG A 32 -18.20 11.52 -9.40
N ILE A 33 -17.15 12.24 -9.76
CA ILE A 33 -17.01 13.67 -9.42
C ILE A 33 -18.16 14.48 -10.04
N ALA A 34 -18.56 14.16 -11.27
CA ALA A 34 -19.68 14.82 -11.93
C ALA A 34 -21.03 14.52 -11.25
N GLU A 35 -21.29 13.25 -10.91
CA GLU A 35 -22.50 12.84 -10.18
C GLU A 35 -22.61 13.51 -8.80
N LEU A 36 -21.48 13.76 -8.14
CA LEU A 36 -21.43 14.47 -6.86
C LEU A 36 -21.63 15.99 -7.00
N GLY A 37 -21.74 16.52 -8.22
CA GLY A 37 -21.86 17.95 -8.46
C GLY A 37 -20.55 18.73 -8.22
N LEU A 38 -19.41 18.04 -8.17
CA LEU A 38 -18.11 18.61 -7.81
C LEU A 38 -17.30 19.11 -9.01
N THR A 39 -17.93 19.35 -10.16
CA THR A 39 -17.24 19.71 -11.42
C THR A 39 -16.56 21.09 -11.39
N GLY A 40 -16.82 21.92 -10.37
CA GLY A 40 -16.11 23.18 -10.12
C GLY A 40 -15.34 23.21 -8.80
N ALA A 41 -15.17 22.05 -8.16
CA ALA A 41 -14.53 21.95 -6.86
C ALA A 41 -13.00 21.89 -6.94
N LYS A 42 -12.35 22.01 -5.78
CA LYS A 42 -10.95 21.59 -5.59
C LYS A 42 -10.94 20.14 -5.13
N VAL A 43 -10.23 19.27 -5.84
CA VAL A 43 -10.15 17.84 -5.55
C VAL A 43 -8.69 17.48 -5.30
N GLY A 44 -8.41 17.00 -4.09
CA GLY A 44 -7.09 16.50 -3.72
C GLY A 44 -6.78 15.16 -4.38
N ILE A 45 -5.57 15.03 -4.90
CA ILE A 45 -5.02 13.77 -5.39
C ILE A 45 -3.75 13.46 -4.59
N ASP A 46 -3.75 12.28 -3.97
CA ASP A 46 -2.59 11.68 -3.34
C ASP A 46 -1.66 11.11 -4.43
N GLY A 47 -0.38 11.48 -4.39
CA GLY A 47 0.64 10.99 -5.32
C GLY A 47 0.80 11.75 -6.63
N LEU A 48 0.36 13.01 -6.74
CA LEU A 48 0.78 13.87 -7.87
C LEU A 48 2.25 14.25 -7.76
N ALA A 49 2.72 14.46 -6.53
CA ALA A 49 4.11 14.59 -6.14
C ALA A 49 4.19 14.36 -4.62
N GLY A 50 5.35 13.97 -4.09
CA GLY A 50 5.55 13.81 -2.66
C GLY A 50 6.98 14.13 -2.23
N PRO A 51 7.24 14.28 -0.93
CA PRO A 51 8.59 14.56 -0.44
C PRO A 51 9.61 13.45 -0.76
N LEU A 52 9.15 12.19 -0.81
CA LEU A 52 9.99 11.03 -1.15
C LEU A 52 10.02 10.74 -2.65
N ASP A 53 8.93 11.03 -3.35
CA ASP A 53 8.77 10.79 -4.79
C ASP A 53 8.31 12.10 -5.47
N PRO A 54 9.23 12.99 -5.87
CA PRO A 54 8.90 14.29 -6.46
C PRO A 54 8.06 14.20 -7.74
N ASP A 55 8.17 13.09 -8.48
CA ASP A 55 7.39 12.82 -9.69
C ASP A 55 6.05 12.11 -9.41
N GLY A 56 5.79 11.73 -8.15
CA GLY A 56 4.58 11.04 -7.73
C GLY A 56 4.41 9.63 -8.31
N TRP A 57 3.21 9.07 -8.15
CA TRP A 57 2.84 7.73 -8.62
C TRP A 57 1.50 7.69 -9.37
N VAL A 58 0.84 8.85 -9.55
CA VAL A 58 -0.41 8.95 -10.31
C VAL A 58 -0.11 8.71 -11.80
N PRO A 59 -0.76 7.72 -12.46
CA PRO A 59 -0.54 7.49 -13.88
C PRO A 59 -0.86 8.73 -14.71
N HIS A 60 0.10 9.20 -15.53
CA HIS A 60 -0.09 10.40 -16.37
C HIS A 60 -1.38 10.32 -17.20
N SER A 61 -1.67 9.17 -17.81
CA SER A 61 -2.86 8.97 -18.64
C SER A 61 -4.18 9.15 -17.88
N MET A 62 -4.21 8.82 -16.58
CA MET A 62 -5.34 9.09 -15.70
C MET A 62 -5.47 10.58 -15.44
N TYR A 63 -4.38 11.25 -15.05
CA TYR A 63 -4.38 12.69 -14.77
C TYR A 63 -4.84 13.52 -15.96
N ALA A 64 -4.27 13.28 -17.15
CA ALA A 64 -4.63 13.98 -18.38
C ALA A 64 -6.12 13.78 -18.74
N ARG A 65 -6.64 12.57 -18.51
CA ARG A 65 -8.05 12.26 -18.74
C ARG A 65 -8.98 12.99 -17.76
N LEU A 66 -8.61 13.07 -16.48
CA LEU A 66 -9.37 13.86 -15.50
C LEU A 66 -9.41 15.33 -15.89
N GLN A 67 -8.27 15.93 -16.27
CA GLN A 67 -8.22 17.31 -16.74
C GLN A 67 -9.11 17.56 -17.97
N ALA A 68 -9.08 16.65 -18.95
CA ALA A 68 -9.90 16.77 -20.16
C ALA A 68 -11.40 16.62 -19.88
N ARG A 69 -11.79 15.67 -19.01
CA ARG A 69 -13.20 15.41 -18.65
C ARG A 69 -13.78 16.44 -17.69
N LEU A 70 -12.94 17.06 -16.87
CA LEU A 70 -13.33 17.94 -15.77
C LEU A 70 -12.52 19.24 -15.80
N PRO A 71 -12.60 20.05 -16.88
CA PRO A 71 -11.73 21.21 -17.08
C PRO A 71 -11.93 22.33 -16.04
N LYS A 72 -13.02 22.29 -15.28
CA LYS A 72 -13.34 23.25 -14.22
C LYS A 72 -12.95 22.75 -12.81
N VAL A 73 -12.53 21.49 -12.68
CA VAL A 73 -12.05 20.95 -11.40
C VAL A 73 -10.59 21.33 -11.22
N SER A 74 -10.27 21.88 -10.05
CA SER A 74 -8.89 22.12 -9.66
C SER A 74 -8.36 20.87 -8.96
N LEU A 75 -7.54 20.10 -9.69
CA LEU A 75 -6.80 18.98 -9.12
C LEU A 75 -5.61 19.52 -8.33
N VAL A 76 -5.55 19.21 -7.04
CA VAL A 76 -4.50 19.71 -6.12
C VAL A 76 -3.70 18.54 -5.55
N ASN A 77 -2.39 18.73 -5.41
CA ASN A 77 -1.56 17.74 -4.75
C ASN A 77 -1.88 17.71 -3.25
N LEU A 78 -1.88 16.51 -2.67
CA LEU A 78 -2.02 16.33 -1.22
C LEU A 78 -0.68 16.25 -0.48
N ASP A 79 0.45 16.29 -1.21
CA ASP A 79 1.80 16.20 -0.66
C ASP A 79 1.93 14.99 0.28
N ASP A 80 2.27 15.21 1.56
CA ASP A 80 2.43 14.16 2.59
C ASP A 80 1.25 14.10 3.59
N MET A 81 0.10 14.67 3.21
CA MET A 81 -1.04 14.79 4.12
C MET A 81 -1.56 13.41 4.56
N MET A 82 -1.61 12.43 3.65
CA MET A 82 -2.09 11.08 3.97
C MET A 82 -1.11 10.34 4.88
N GLU A 83 0.20 10.52 4.67
CA GLU A 83 1.27 9.98 5.51
C GLU A 83 1.15 10.53 6.93
N LYS A 84 1.03 11.86 7.07
CA LYS A 84 0.86 12.52 8.37
C LYS A 84 -0.36 12.01 9.11
N LEU A 85 -1.51 11.85 8.43
CA LEU A 85 -2.72 11.31 9.06
C LEU A 85 -2.52 9.87 9.53
N ARG A 86 -1.84 9.03 8.73
CA ARG A 86 -1.58 7.62 9.06
C ARG A 86 -0.53 7.43 10.16
N THR A 87 0.20 8.47 10.58
CA THR A 87 1.18 8.37 11.68
C THR A 87 0.54 8.18 13.05
N VAL A 88 -0.67 8.73 13.26
CA VAL A 88 -1.41 8.60 14.53
C VAL A 88 -2.29 7.36 14.45
N LYS A 89 -1.97 6.35 15.27
CA LYS A 89 -2.68 5.08 15.31
C LYS A 89 -3.79 5.07 16.35
N SER A 90 -4.94 4.52 15.97
CA SER A 90 -6.01 4.16 16.91
C SER A 90 -5.59 2.98 17.80
N ALA A 91 -6.33 2.76 18.91
CA ALA A 91 -6.09 1.61 19.78
C ALA A 91 -6.31 0.27 19.06
N GLU A 92 -7.25 0.21 18.12
CA GLU A 92 -7.49 -0.98 17.29
C GLU A 92 -6.31 -1.26 16.36
N GLU A 93 -5.80 -0.24 15.67
CA GLU A 93 -4.60 -0.39 14.82
C GLU A 93 -3.39 -0.84 15.62
N ILE A 94 -3.16 -0.26 16.82
CA ILE A 94 -2.05 -0.67 17.69
C ILE A 94 -2.20 -2.14 18.09
N ALA A 95 -3.39 -2.59 18.49
CA ALA A 95 -3.62 -3.99 18.84
C ALA A 95 -3.36 -4.97 17.67
N ILE A 96 -3.60 -4.54 16.43
CA ILE A 96 -3.24 -5.32 15.23
C ILE A 96 -1.73 -5.27 14.97
N LEU A 97 -1.09 -4.11 15.14
CA LEU A 97 0.37 -3.98 15.02
C LEU A 97 1.12 -4.85 16.04
N GLU A 98 0.61 -4.99 17.26
CA GLU A 98 1.18 -5.89 18.28
C GLU A 98 1.13 -7.36 17.83
N LYS A 99 0.03 -7.78 17.19
CA LYS A 99 -0.08 -9.13 16.60
C LYS A 99 0.91 -9.31 15.45
N ALA A 100 1.04 -8.32 14.58
CA ALA A 100 2.01 -8.34 13.49
C ALA A 100 3.46 -8.40 14.01
N ALA A 101 3.78 -7.67 15.08
CA ALA A 101 5.08 -7.73 15.74
C ALA A 101 5.38 -9.13 16.29
N ALA A 102 4.42 -9.77 16.95
CA ALA A 102 4.58 -11.15 17.44
C ALA A 102 4.83 -12.16 16.31
N LEU A 103 4.22 -11.97 15.13
CA LEU A 103 4.54 -12.79 13.95
C LEU A 103 5.97 -12.53 13.45
N GLY A 104 6.43 -11.27 13.48
CA GLY A 104 7.83 -10.91 13.20
C GLY A 104 8.81 -11.61 14.15
N ASP A 105 8.49 -11.68 15.43
CA ASP A 105 9.31 -12.41 16.42
C ASP A 105 9.39 -13.90 16.09
N LEU A 106 8.27 -14.52 15.67
CA LEU A 106 8.26 -15.92 15.23
C LEU A 106 9.10 -16.13 13.96
N MET A 107 9.08 -15.20 13.01
CA MET A 107 9.97 -15.24 11.85
C MET A 107 11.44 -15.18 12.25
N LEU A 108 11.81 -14.25 13.14
CA LEU A 108 13.20 -14.09 13.60
C LEU A 108 13.67 -15.30 14.41
N GLN A 109 12.76 -15.92 15.18
CA GLN A 109 12.99 -17.19 15.86
C GLN A 109 13.31 -18.30 14.85
N ALA A 110 12.49 -18.45 13.81
CA ALA A 110 12.70 -19.42 12.75
C ALA A 110 14.01 -19.18 11.97
N CYS A 111 14.35 -17.91 11.72
CA CYS A 111 15.62 -17.51 11.15
C CYS A 111 16.79 -18.03 12.00
N ARG A 112 16.78 -17.70 13.31
CA ARG A 112 17.85 -18.08 14.24
C ARG A 112 18.07 -19.59 14.30
N ASP A 113 16.98 -20.36 14.34
CA ASP A 113 17.07 -21.82 14.46
C ASP A 113 17.50 -22.50 13.14
N THR A 114 17.27 -21.83 12.01
CA THR A 114 17.60 -22.36 10.68
C THR A 114 19.00 -21.95 10.21
N ALA A 115 19.41 -20.73 10.52
CA ALA A 115 20.67 -20.15 10.08
C ALA A 115 21.87 -20.87 10.73
N ARG A 116 22.75 -21.42 9.89
CA ARG A 116 23.98 -22.11 10.29
C ARG A 116 24.92 -22.24 9.09
N PRO A 117 26.24 -22.40 9.30
CA PRO A 117 27.19 -22.59 8.20
C PRO A 117 26.76 -23.71 7.24
N GLY A 118 26.81 -23.43 5.95
CA GLY A 118 26.44 -24.38 4.89
C GLY A 118 24.94 -24.40 4.51
N VAL A 119 24.05 -23.74 5.26
CA VAL A 119 22.65 -23.55 4.86
C VAL A 119 22.53 -22.36 3.93
N LYS A 120 21.76 -22.52 2.85
CA LYS A 120 21.53 -21.44 1.90
C LYS A 120 20.63 -20.37 2.50
N GLU A 121 20.90 -19.12 2.16
CA GLU A 121 20.10 -17.97 2.54
C GLU A 121 18.61 -18.14 2.22
N CYS A 122 18.30 -18.67 1.02
CA CYS A 122 16.91 -18.90 0.60
C CYS A 122 16.19 -19.97 1.42
N GLU A 123 16.92 -20.95 1.98
CA GLU A 123 16.33 -21.97 2.86
C GLU A 123 15.93 -21.35 4.21
N VAL A 124 16.75 -20.44 4.74
CA VAL A 124 16.42 -19.66 5.93
C VAL A 124 15.17 -18.81 5.66
N TYR A 125 15.17 -18.04 4.57
CA TYR A 125 14.03 -17.19 4.22
C TYR A 125 12.74 -17.98 4.00
N ALA A 126 12.81 -19.12 3.31
CA ALA A 126 11.66 -20.00 3.11
C ALA A 126 11.05 -20.47 4.43
N ARG A 127 11.90 -20.82 5.42
CA ARG A 127 11.42 -21.23 6.74
C ARG A 127 10.78 -20.07 7.52
N MET A 128 11.30 -18.85 7.38
CA MET A 128 10.68 -17.65 7.97
C MET A 128 9.29 -17.39 7.37
N MET A 129 9.17 -17.46 6.03
CA MET A 129 7.90 -17.28 5.31
C MET A 129 6.87 -18.35 5.69
N GLU A 130 7.30 -19.61 5.78
CA GLU A 130 6.42 -20.70 6.23
C GLU A 130 5.82 -20.38 7.59
N VAL A 131 6.63 -19.95 8.56
CA VAL A 131 6.17 -19.61 9.90
C VAL A 131 5.22 -18.41 9.89
N MET A 132 5.54 -17.35 9.15
CA MET A 132 4.65 -16.18 9.01
C MET A 132 3.27 -16.58 8.47
N LEU A 133 3.23 -17.29 7.35
CA LEU A 133 1.99 -17.67 6.67
C LEU A 133 1.19 -18.71 7.48
N ALA A 134 1.86 -19.70 8.07
CA ALA A 134 1.21 -20.74 8.88
C ALA A 134 0.55 -20.18 10.16
N ASN A 135 0.99 -19.01 10.63
CA ASN A 135 0.42 -18.33 11.79
C ASN A 135 -0.57 -17.22 11.41
N GLY A 136 -1.02 -17.17 10.15
CA GLY A 136 -2.06 -16.24 9.67
C GLY A 136 -1.55 -14.85 9.30
N GLY A 137 -0.23 -14.69 9.13
CA GLY A 137 0.34 -13.49 8.54
C GLY A 137 0.32 -13.50 7.01
N GLU A 138 0.85 -12.42 6.44
CA GLU A 138 1.00 -12.24 4.99
C GLU A 138 2.48 -12.07 4.64
N GLU A 139 2.82 -12.23 3.36
CA GLU A 139 4.19 -11.95 2.89
C GLU A 139 4.55 -10.48 3.15
N PRO A 140 5.68 -10.18 3.82
CA PRO A 140 6.09 -8.80 4.04
C PRO A 140 6.46 -8.11 2.72
N THR A 141 5.89 -6.93 2.47
CA THR A 141 6.17 -6.15 1.25
C THR A 141 7.61 -5.62 1.17
N LEU A 142 8.23 -5.34 2.32
CA LEU A 142 9.60 -4.84 2.42
C LEU A 142 10.37 -5.67 3.44
N PHE A 143 10.96 -6.78 2.97
CA PHE A 143 11.88 -7.59 3.77
C PHE A 143 13.25 -7.67 3.08
N LEU A 144 14.16 -6.80 3.53
CA LEU A 144 15.46 -6.59 2.92
C LEU A 144 16.47 -7.59 3.50
N TRP A 145 16.43 -8.81 2.99
CA TRP A 145 17.24 -9.94 3.43
C TRP A 145 18.45 -10.12 2.52
N ALA A 146 19.63 -10.16 3.12
CA ALA A 146 20.89 -10.45 2.46
C ALA A 146 21.84 -11.10 3.47
N ALA A 147 22.46 -12.23 3.11
CA ALA A 147 23.48 -12.89 3.92
C ALA A 147 24.79 -13.01 3.12
N ASP A 148 25.42 -11.87 2.81
CA ASP A 148 26.74 -11.81 2.18
C ASP A 148 27.84 -11.72 3.26
N ALA A 149 29.02 -12.30 2.98
CA ALA A 149 30.24 -12.08 3.76
C ALA A 149 30.66 -10.60 3.81
N HIS A 150 30.22 -9.81 2.83
CA HIS A 150 30.40 -8.37 2.72
C HIS A 150 29.01 -7.72 2.59
N PRO A 151 28.26 -7.53 3.69
CA PRO A 151 26.97 -6.87 3.60
C PRO A 151 27.21 -5.44 3.12
N TYR A 152 26.95 -5.19 1.85
CA TYR A 152 26.92 -3.82 1.34
C TYR A 152 25.78 -3.10 2.08
N PRO A 153 26.01 -1.86 2.55
CA PRO A 153 24.93 -1.09 3.13
C PRO A 153 23.80 -1.01 2.13
N HIS A 154 22.59 -1.35 2.59
CA HIS A 154 21.39 -1.26 1.78
C HIS A 154 21.30 0.14 1.14
N PRO A 155 20.96 0.27 -0.16
CA PRO A 155 21.07 1.53 -0.89
C PRO A 155 20.16 2.64 -0.33
N PHE A 156 19.16 2.30 0.47
CA PHE A 156 18.31 3.26 1.16
C PHE A 156 18.91 3.60 2.52
N ARG A 157 19.48 4.81 2.65
CA ARG A 157 19.64 5.43 3.96
C ARG A 157 18.26 5.91 4.41
N VAL A 158 17.65 5.22 5.36
CA VAL A 158 16.47 5.75 6.05
C VAL A 158 16.92 6.96 6.89
N PRO A 159 16.19 8.09 6.86
CA PRO A 159 16.46 9.20 7.76
C PRO A 159 16.33 8.73 9.21
N THR A 160 17.42 8.80 9.96
CA THR A 160 17.42 8.78 11.43
C THR A 160 17.16 10.19 11.95
#